data_AF-A0A523U0W6-F1
#
_entry.id   AF-A0A523U0W6-F1
#
_cell.length_a   1.000
_cell.length_b   1.000
_cell.length_c   1.000
_cell.angle_alpha   90.00
_cell.angle_beta   90.00
_cell.angle_gamma   90.00
#
_symmetry.space_group_name_H-M   'P 1'
#
loop_
_entity.id
_entity.type
_entity.pdbx_description
1 polymer ?
#
loop_
_entity_poly.entity_id
_entity_poly.type
_entity_poly.pdbx_seq_one_letter_code
_entity_poly.pdbx_strand_id
1 'polypeptide(L)'
;MKASHKTLVTFFIALNFLISPPPARADIVHLKDGRKIEGRVTREGNLVKIRQKYGCISVPNSEVLRIEKKPTLEEIFENRLAELANDDANGHYALYRWAKQNRFDERLYLPLLQKAYKLKLAAVAKNDVDGYMKLYRWAKNNGVERKLFITLLDTVVSLDPQHEVARKERGEKKFRGKWTAVTEINRILREEHAEKMRARGYVYFHGQWIKPEAKDLLVQLEEIDKKKKALETLQKDVSKERSAFAREKREAGRDRRDAERLYEEARNERKRLEREKDRISKDRDEIARERRKLDGDRRTLDKAGRDLKDDGSDAARLARDVSSEADRLARLAGRIAYMLEKEKQSSFSYEKLAADGIARRVKGLADRIEKLFKD
;
A
#
# COMPACT_ATOMS: atom_id res chain seq x y z
N MET A 1 2.36 -31.51 44.46
CA MET A 1 3.08 -30.28 44.84
C MET A 1 3.91 -29.79 43.65
N LYS A 2 3.94 -28.46 43.43
CA LYS A 2 4.61 -27.68 42.35
C LYS A 2 3.88 -27.72 40.99
N ALA A 3 3.15 -26.64 40.66
CA ALA A 3 3.55 -25.52 39.77
C ALA A 3 3.36 -25.92 38.27
N SER A 4 2.89 -25.14 37.30
CA SER A 4 2.69 -23.71 37.10
C SER A 4 1.87 -23.55 35.79
N HIS A 5 1.23 -22.39 35.62
CA HIS A 5 0.80 -21.74 34.37
C HIS A 5 0.64 -22.54 33.06
N LYS A 6 -0.57 -22.52 32.50
CA LYS A 6 -0.79 -22.18 31.07
C LYS A 6 -2.04 -21.32 30.90
N THR A 7 -1.81 -20.04 30.66
CA THR A 7 -2.71 -19.05 30.07
C THR A 7 -3.23 -19.56 28.74
N LEU A 8 -4.55 -19.67 28.60
CA LEU A 8 -5.23 -19.94 27.33
C LEU A 8 -5.86 -18.61 26.90
N VAL A 9 -5.16 -17.91 26.02
CA VAL A 9 -5.64 -16.70 25.34
C VAL A 9 -6.67 -17.16 24.31
N THR A 10 -7.94 -17.13 24.68
CA THR A 10 -9.04 -17.35 23.74
C THR A 10 -9.42 -16.01 23.11
N PHE A 11 -9.07 -15.86 21.84
CA PHE A 11 -9.37 -14.71 21.00
C PHE A 11 -10.88 -14.70 20.70
N PHE A 12 -11.67 -13.99 21.52
CA PHE A 12 -13.05 -13.65 21.15
C PHE A 12 -12.99 -12.47 20.17
N ILE A 13 -13.18 -12.76 18.88
CA ILE A 13 -13.50 -11.74 17.87
C ILE A 13 -14.89 -11.20 18.23
N ALA A 14 -14.90 -10.12 19.01
CA ALA A 14 -16.08 -9.31 19.20
C ALA A 14 -16.41 -8.67 17.85
N LEU A 15 -17.40 -9.23 17.18
CA LEU A 15 -18.13 -8.62 16.08
C LEU A 15 -18.63 -7.26 16.58
N ASN A 16 -17.85 -6.21 16.29
CA ASN A 16 -18.28 -4.83 16.44
C ASN A 16 -19.44 -4.62 15.48
N PHE A 17 -20.65 -4.86 15.97
CA PHE A 17 -21.86 -4.31 15.42
C PHE A 17 -21.62 -2.80 15.35
N LEU A 18 -21.46 -2.30 14.14
CA LEU A 18 -21.48 -0.88 13.84
C LEU A 18 -22.90 -0.41 14.20
N ILE A 19 -23.12 -0.11 15.49
CA ILE A 19 -24.34 0.52 15.97
C ILE A 19 -24.29 1.92 15.39
N SER A 20 -24.80 2.07 14.18
CA SER A 20 -25.16 3.36 13.62
C SER A 20 -26.03 4.05 14.67
N PRO A 21 -25.64 5.23 15.18
CA PRO A 21 -26.49 5.95 16.10
C PRO A 21 -27.83 6.19 15.39
N PRO A 22 -28.97 5.78 15.98
CA PRO A 22 -30.27 6.03 15.37
C PRO A 22 -30.46 7.54 15.16
N PRO A 23 -31.22 7.93 14.12
CA PRO A 23 -31.33 9.30 13.66
C PRO A 23 -31.65 10.26 14.81
N ALA A 24 -31.03 11.42 14.72
CA ALA A 24 -31.04 12.46 15.74
C ALA A 24 -32.48 12.86 16.10
N ARG A 25 -32.89 12.60 17.35
CA ARG A 25 -34.11 13.18 17.91
C ARG A 25 -33.89 14.68 18.13
N ALA A 26 -34.84 15.48 17.68
CA ALA A 26 -34.91 16.92 17.92
C ALA A 26 -35.94 17.21 19.04
N ASP A 27 -35.86 16.51 20.17
CA ASP A 27 -36.69 16.84 21.33
C ASP A 27 -36.25 18.23 21.85
N ILE A 28 -37.19 19.10 22.19
CA ILE A 28 -36.90 20.40 22.78
C ILE A 28 -37.20 20.32 24.27
N VAL A 29 -36.15 20.46 25.08
CA VAL A 29 -36.27 20.57 26.54
C VAL A 29 -36.37 22.04 26.90
N HIS A 30 -37.48 22.41 27.52
CA HIS A 30 -37.69 23.72 28.12
C HIS A 30 -37.26 23.63 29.58
N LEU A 31 -36.32 24.49 29.99
CA LEU A 31 -35.86 24.60 31.37
C LEU A 31 -36.63 25.70 32.11
N LYS A 32 -36.68 25.61 33.44
CA LYS A 32 -37.37 26.57 34.31
C LYS A 32 -36.77 27.98 34.26
N ASP A 33 -35.51 28.09 33.87
CA ASP A 33 -34.80 29.36 33.67
C ASP A 33 -35.09 30.02 32.31
N GLY A 34 -35.97 29.42 31.49
CA GLY A 34 -36.35 29.93 30.17
C GLY A 34 -35.48 29.43 29.01
N ARG A 35 -34.39 28.69 29.27
CA ARG A 35 -33.55 28.12 28.21
C ARG A 35 -34.25 26.97 27.49
N LYS A 36 -34.00 26.84 26.19
CA LYS A 36 -34.45 25.73 25.35
C LYS A 36 -33.25 24.96 24.81
N ILE A 37 -33.24 23.65 25.02
CA ILE A 37 -32.15 22.77 24.58
C ILE A 37 -32.72 21.73 23.62
N GLU A 38 -32.25 21.74 22.39
CA GLU A 38 -32.61 20.77 21.36
C GLU A 38 -31.65 19.59 21.39
N GLY A 39 -32.17 18.36 21.42
CA GLY A 39 -31.36 17.14 21.33
C GLY A 39 -32.13 15.90 21.75
N ARG A 40 -31.50 14.72 21.67
CA ARG A 40 -32.14 13.46 22.05
C ARG A 40 -32.25 13.35 23.56
N VAL A 41 -33.48 13.25 24.06
CA VAL A 41 -33.74 13.16 25.50
C VAL A 41 -33.87 11.71 25.96
N THR A 42 -33.05 11.32 26.93
CA THR A 42 -33.16 10.06 27.68
C THR A 42 -33.25 10.39 29.17
N ARG A 43 -34.20 9.77 29.88
CA ARG A 43 -34.29 9.89 31.34
C ARG A 43 -33.47 8.78 32.00
N GLU A 44 -32.51 9.14 32.84
CA GLU A 44 -31.73 8.22 33.67
C GLU A 44 -31.86 8.66 35.14
N GLY A 45 -32.72 7.98 35.90
CA GLY A 45 -32.98 8.32 37.30
C GLY A 45 -33.49 9.76 37.47
N ASN A 46 -32.72 10.59 38.17
CA ASN A 46 -33.05 12.00 38.44
C ASN A 46 -32.46 12.98 37.40
N LEU A 47 -31.79 12.48 36.35
CA LEU A 47 -31.16 13.29 35.32
C LEU A 47 -31.86 13.09 33.97
N VAL A 48 -32.01 14.19 33.26
CA VAL A 48 -32.44 14.24 31.86
C VAL A 48 -31.18 14.44 31.02
N LYS A 49 -30.76 13.39 30.31
CA LYS A 49 -29.62 13.44 29.38
C LYS A 49 -30.09 13.87 28.01
N ILE A 50 -29.51 14.96 27.51
CA ILE A 50 -29.79 15.57 26.22
C ILE A 50 -28.56 15.39 25.33
N ARG A 51 -28.64 14.49 24.36
CA ARG A 51 -27.54 14.22 23.41
C ARG A 51 -27.69 15.10 22.18
N GLN A 52 -26.71 15.96 21.95
CA GLN A 52 -26.62 16.88 20.82
C GLN A 52 -25.54 16.43 19.83
N LYS A 53 -25.45 17.09 18.66
CA LYS A 53 -24.44 16.79 17.63
C LYS A 53 -22.99 16.88 18.13
N TYR A 54 -22.72 17.69 19.16
CA TYR A 54 -21.37 17.96 19.68
C TYR A 54 -21.17 17.55 21.17
N GLY A 55 -22.07 16.76 21.77
CA GLY A 55 -21.89 16.32 23.16
C GLY A 55 -23.17 15.83 23.84
N CYS A 56 -23.05 15.50 25.13
CA CYS A 56 -24.17 15.07 25.98
C CYS A 56 -24.26 16.01 27.18
N ILE A 57 -25.40 16.71 27.31
CA ILE A 57 -25.69 17.61 28.43
C ILE A 57 -26.59 16.83 29.40
N SER A 58 -26.30 16.89 30.70
CA SER A 58 -27.16 16.28 31.72
C SER A 58 -27.77 17.39 32.56
N VAL A 59 -29.09 17.42 32.65
CA VAL A 59 -29.84 18.42 33.43
C VAL A 59 -30.66 17.71 34.51
N PRO A 60 -30.68 18.17 35.77
CA PRO A 60 -31.59 17.64 36.78
C PRO A 60 -33.05 17.68 36.32
N ASN A 61 -33.81 16.63 36.59
CA ASN A 61 -35.23 16.57 36.23
C ASN A 61 -36.04 17.69 36.93
N SER A 62 -35.57 18.18 38.08
CA SER A 62 -36.14 19.32 38.80
C SER A 62 -36.04 20.66 38.06
N GLU A 63 -35.08 20.81 37.15
CA GLU A 63 -34.86 22.03 36.35
C GLU A 63 -35.61 22.01 35.01
N VAL A 64 -36.14 20.86 34.61
CA VAL A 64 -36.91 20.70 33.38
C VAL A 64 -38.34 21.16 33.61
N LEU A 65 -38.77 22.16 32.84
CA LEU A 65 -40.14 22.67 32.84
C LEU A 65 -41.06 21.77 32.00
N ARG A 66 -40.62 21.42 30.78
CA ARG A 66 -41.39 20.59 29.84
C ARG A 66 -40.45 20.01 28.77
N ILE A 67 -40.79 18.83 28.24
CA ILE A 67 -40.10 18.22 27.10
C ILE A 67 -41.11 18.16 25.94
N GLU A 68 -40.84 18.87 24.86
CA GLU A 68 -41.56 18.75 23.60
C GLU A 68 -40.90 17.68 22.74
N LYS A 69 -41.55 16.52 22.60
CA LYS A 69 -41.09 15.49 21.67
C LYS A 69 -41.47 15.91 20.26
N LYS A 70 -40.49 16.08 19.38
CA LYS A 70 -40.74 16.25 17.95
C LYS A 70 -40.51 14.92 17.25
N PRO A 71 -41.44 14.48 16.38
CA PRO A 71 -41.24 13.25 15.64
C PRO A 71 -40.03 13.40 14.72
N THR A 72 -39.25 12.33 14.59
CA THR A 72 -38.14 12.32 13.63
C THR A 72 -38.67 12.33 12.19
N LEU A 73 -37.83 12.65 11.22
CA LEU A 73 -38.24 12.56 9.81
C LEU A 73 -38.67 11.13 9.45
N GLU A 74 -37.98 10.13 10.00
CA GLU A 74 -38.30 8.72 9.84
C GLU A 74 -39.68 8.38 10.45
N GLU A 75 -39.98 8.86 11.66
CA GLU A 75 -41.31 8.68 12.27
C GLU A 75 -42.40 9.38 11.45
N ILE A 76 -42.14 10.58 10.91
CA ILE A 76 -43.06 11.27 9.99
C ILE A 76 -43.25 10.44 8.71
N PHE A 77 -42.19 9.84 8.18
CA PHE A 77 -42.26 8.99 7.00
C PHE A 77 -43.11 7.75 7.24
N GLU A 78 -42.88 7.04 8.35
CA GLU A 78 -43.62 5.83 8.73
C GLU A 78 -45.10 6.14 8.99
N ASN A 79 -45.40 7.23 9.69
CA ASN A 79 -46.79 7.64 9.92
C ASN A 79 -47.49 7.99 8.60
N ARG A 80 -46.85 8.76 7.72
CA ARG A 80 -47.40 9.05 6.39
C ARG A 80 -47.57 7.80 5.53
N LEU A 81 -46.71 6.82 5.69
CA LEU A 81 -46.82 5.54 4.98
C LEU A 81 -47.98 4.70 5.53
N ALA A 82 -48.20 4.71 6.84
CA ALA A 82 -49.27 3.97 7.51
C ALA A 82 -50.66 4.56 7.26
N GLU A 83 -50.77 5.88 7.14
CA GLU A 83 -52.02 6.58 6.80
C GLU A 83 -52.41 6.43 5.33
N LEU A 84 -51.49 5.98 4.49
CA LEU A 84 -51.66 5.96 3.05
C LEU A 84 -52.49 4.75 2.60
N ALA A 85 -53.59 5.01 1.89
CA ALA A 85 -54.40 3.97 1.29
C ALA A 85 -53.60 3.16 0.26
N ASN A 86 -53.84 1.84 0.22
CA ASN A 86 -53.06 0.93 -0.61
C ASN A 86 -53.18 1.16 -2.12
N ASP A 87 -54.29 1.78 -2.55
CA ASP A 87 -54.64 2.10 -3.92
C ASP A 87 -54.43 3.59 -4.27
N ASP A 88 -53.96 4.41 -3.34
CA ASP A 88 -53.69 5.83 -3.60
C ASP A 88 -52.34 6.03 -4.33
N ALA A 89 -52.41 5.97 -5.65
CA ALA A 89 -51.26 6.18 -6.51
C ALA A 89 -50.62 7.57 -6.35
N ASN A 90 -51.42 8.61 -6.08
CA ASN A 90 -50.91 9.97 -5.96
C ASN A 90 -50.25 10.20 -4.60
N GLY A 91 -50.81 9.67 -3.52
CA GLY A 91 -50.21 9.72 -2.20
C GLY A 91 -48.91 8.92 -2.12
N HIS A 92 -48.83 7.73 -2.76
CA HIS A 92 -47.56 6.99 -2.87
C HIS A 92 -46.48 7.81 -3.57
N TYR A 93 -46.83 8.49 -4.67
CA TYR A 93 -45.90 9.35 -5.37
C TYR A 93 -45.54 10.62 -4.58
N ALA A 94 -46.48 11.23 -3.86
CA ALA A 94 -46.24 12.39 -3.02
C ALA A 94 -45.27 12.06 -1.87
N LEU A 95 -45.44 10.91 -1.23
CA LEU A 95 -44.52 10.42 -0.20
C LEU A 95 -43.13 10.11 -0.76
N TYR A 96 -43.05 9.50 -1.95
CA TYR A 96 -41.78 9.34 -2.70
C TYR A 96 -41.07 10.69 -2.89
N ARG A 97 -41.78 11.71 -3.39
CA ARG A 97 -41.22 13.04 -3.64
C ARG A 97 -40.73 13.70 -2.37
N TRP A 98 -41.52 13.60 -1.30
CA TRP A 98 -41.15 14.14 0.00
C TRP A 98 -39.93 13.43 0.59
N ALA A 99 -39.87 12.09 0.53
CA ALA A 99 -38.73 11.32 1.02
C ALA A 99 -37.45 11.64 0.23
N LYS A 100 -37.56 11.77 -1.10
CA LYS A 100 -36.44 12.20 -1.95
C LYS A 100 -35.96 13.62 -1.61
N GLN A 101 -36.87 14.56 -1.37
CA GLN A 101 -36.55 15.94 -0.99
C GLN A 101 -35.83 16.01 0.36
N ASN A 102 -36.20 15.14 1.30
CA ASN A 102 -35.57 15.03 2.62
C ASN A 102 -34.33 14.11 2.63
N ARG A 103 -33.85 13.67 1.46
CA ARG A 103 -32.61 12.89 1.29
C ARG A 103 -32.60 11.56 2.06
N PHE A 104 -33.74 10.89 2.14
CA PHE A 104 -33.81 9.51 2.63
C PHE A 104 -32.98 8.56 1.76
N ASP A 105 -32.68 7.36 2.27
CA ASP A 105 -32.04 6.31 1.48
C ASP A 105 -32.95 5.90 0.31
N GLU A 106 -32.34 5.72 -0.86
CA GLU A 106 -33.04 5.36 -2.10
C GLU A 106 -33.85 4.05 -1.98
N ARG A 107 -33.36 3.09 -1.20
CA ARG A 107 -34.02 1.81 -0.94
C ARG A 107 -35.38 1.97 -0.26
N LEU A 108 -35.58 3.06 0.49
CA LEU A 108 -36.84 3.34 1.20
C LEU A 108 -37.92 3.91 0.28
N TYR A 109 -37.54 4.84 -0.60
CA TYR A 109 -38.54 5.58 -1.39
C TYR A 109 -38.77 5.03 -2.80
N LEU A 110 -37.83 4.30 -3.42
CA LEU A 110 -38.03 3.73 -4.75
C LEU A 110 -39.23 2.78 -4.84
N PRO A 111 -39.50 1.90 -3.85
CA PRO A 111 -40.69 1.04 -3.87
C PRO A 111 -42.00 1.85 -3.95
N LEU A 112 -42.05 3.05 -3.36
CA LEU A 112 -43.21 3.94 -3.42
C LEU A 112 -43.44 4.45 -4.85
N LEU A 113 -42.37 4.83 -5.56
CA LEU A 113 -42.46 5.22 -6.98
C LEU A 113 -42.92 4.06 -7.85
N GLN A 114 -42.38 2.86 -7.64
CA GLN A 114 -42.79 1.66 -8.36
C GLN A 114 -44.26 1.30 -8.09
N LYS A 115 -44.72 1.40 -6.84
CA LYS A 115 -46.12 1.16 -6.47
C LYS A 115 -47.04 2.19 -7.12
N ALA A 116 -46.71 3.47 -7.04
CA ALA A 116 -47.46 4.54 -7.70
C ALA A 116 -47.56 4.32 -9.22
N TYR A 117 -46.47 3.92 -9.87
CA TYR A 117 -46.47 3.58 -11.29
C TYR A 117 -47.43 2.42 -11.61
N LYS A 118 -47.37 1.32 -10.85
CA LYS A 118 -48.25 0.15 -11.05
C LYS A 118 -49.73 0.52 -10.88
N LEU A 119 -50.07 1.31 -9.87
CA LEU A 119 -51.44 1.75 -9.64
C LEU A 119 -51.93 2.68 -10.76
N LYS A 120 -51.10 3.64 -11.20
CA LYS A 120 -51.42 4.49 -12.35
C LYS A 120 -51.59 3.67 -13.63
N LEU A 121 -50.79 2.64 -13.85
CA LEU A 121 -50.93 1.72 -14.98
C LEU A 121 -52.23 0.93 -14.92
N ALA A 122 -52.60 0.41 -13.76
CA ALA A 122 -53.85 -0.34 -13.56
C ALA A 122 -55.10 0.52 -13.78
N ALA A 123 -55.01 1.83 -13.53
CA ALA A 123 -56.10 2.77 -13.76
C ALA A 123 -56.30 3.16 -15.24
N VAL A 124 -55.32 2.90 -16.12
CA VAL A 124 -55.46 3.17 -17.56
C VAL A 124 -56.27 2.05 -18.21
N ALA A 125 -57.35 2.40 -18.91
CA ALA A 125 -58.14 1.43 -19.65
C ALA A 125 -57.32 0.81 -20.80
N LYS A 126 -57.54 -0.48 -21.07
CA LYS A 126 -56.70 -1.25 -22.02
C LYS A 126 -56.62 -0.70 -23.45
N ASN A 127 -57.62 0.06 -23.88
CA ASN A 127 -57.69 0.66 -25.22
C ASN A 127 -57.53 2.20 -25.18
N ASP A 128 -57.14 2.78 -24.05
CA ASP A 128 -56.99 4.22 -23.88
C ASP A 128 -55.59 4.69 -24.28
N VAL A 129 -55.43 4.98 -25.56
CA VAL A 129 -54.19 5.52 -26.14
C VAL A 129 -53.73 6.79 -25.41
N ASP A 130 -54.64 7.70 -25.10
CA ASP A 130 -54.33 8.96 -24.42
C ASP A 130 -53.91 8.72 -22.97
N GLY A 131 -54.56 7.79 -22.28
CA GLY A 131 -54.19 7.35 -20.93
C GLY A 131 -52.77 6.79 -20.87
N TYR A 132 -52.40 5.91 -21.80
CA TYR A 132 -51.04 5.39 -21.91
C TYR A 132 -50.03 6.49 -22.22
N MET A 133 -50.35 7.44 -23.10
CA MET A 133 -49.47 8.58 -23.41
C MET A 133 -49.29 9.54 -22.23
N LYS A 134 -50.35 9.80 -21.45
CA LYS A 134 -50.26 10.59 -20.21
C LYS A 134 -49.37 9.90 -19.18
N LEU A 135 -49.54 8.57 -19.01
CA LEU A 135 -48.70 7.78 -18.11
C LEU A 135 -47.24 7.75 -18.55
N TYR A 136 -46.98 7.61 -19.86
CA TYR A 136 -45.62 7.70 -20.43
C TYR A 136 -44.93 9.01 -20.06
N ARG A 137 -45.59 10.16 -20.29
CA ARG A 137 -45.04 11.48 -19.96
C ARG A 137 -44.77 11.61 -18.47
N TRP A 138 -45.69 11.15 -17.63
CA TRP A 138 -45.50 11.14 -16.18
C TRP A 138 -44.30 10.27 -15.78
N ALA A 139 -44.18 9.05 -16.31
CA ALA A 139 -43.11 8.13 -15.97
C ALA A 139 -41.73 8.67 -16.41
N LYS A 140 -41.65 9.22 -17.63
CA LYS A 140 -40.45 9.87 -18.19
C LYS A 140 -39.97 11.03 -17.31
N ASN A 141 -40.88 11.89 -16.84
CA ASN A 141 -40.54 13.07 -16.05
C ASN A 141 -40.20 12.77 -14.58
N ASN A 142 -40.61 11.60 -14.07
CA ASN A 142 -40.48 11.25 -12.66
C ASN A 142 -39.40 10.20 -12.37
N GLY A 143 -38.57 9.89 -13.36
CA GLY A 143 -37.43 8.99 -13.20
C GLY A 143 -37.82 7.52 -12.99
N VAL A 144 -38.99 7.12 -13.50
CA VAL A 144 -39.32 5.69 -13.63
C VAL A 144 -38.32 5.05 -14.58
N GLU A 145 -37.96 3.79 -14.33
CA GLU A 145 -36.99 3.08 -15.15
C GLU A 145 -37.35 3.15 -16.64
N ARG A 146 -36.37 3.50 -17.48
CA ARG A 146 -36.55 3.70 -18.92
C ARG A 146 -37.25 2.53 -19.59
N LYS A 147 -36.88 1.30 -19.21
CA LYS A 147 -37.47 0.07 -19.75
C LYS A 147 -38.99 0.04 -19.57
N LEU A 148 -39.51 0.48 -18.43
CA LEU A 148 -40.93 0.41 -18.10
C LEU A 148 -41.77 1.43 -18.88
N PHE A 149 -41.29 2.66 -19.07
CA PHE A 149 -42.07 3.61 -19.84
C PHE A 149 -41.94 3.40 -21.35
N ILE A 150 -40.86 2.79 -21.85
CA ILE A 150 -40.75 2.42 -23.27
C ILE A 150 -41.84 1.42 -23.65
N THR A 151 -42.14 0.43 -22.79
CA THR A 151 -43.21 -0.55 -23.08
C THR A 151 -44.59 0.09 -23.25
N LEU A 152 -44.83 1.27 -22.65
CA LEU A 152 -46.07 2.03 -22.85
C LEU A 152 -46.18 2.57 -24.27
N LEU A 153 -45.05 3.00 -24.87
CA LEU A 153 -45.02 3.43 -26.27
C LEU A 153 -45.32 2.26 -27.21
N ASP A 154 -44.85 1.06 -26.87
CA ASP A 154 -45.14 -0.14 -27.65
C ASP A 154 -46.63 -0.48 -27.60
N THR A 155 -47.25 -0.41 -26.42
CA THR A 155 -48.71 -0.57 -26.28
C THR A 155 -49.48 0.47 -27.10
N VAL A 156 -49.08 1.74 -27.05
CA VAL A 156 -49.70 2.81 -27.85
C VAL A 156 -49.59 2.53 -29.35
N VAL A 157 -48.42 2.12 -29.83
CA VAL A 157 -48.23 1.81 -31.27
C VAL A 157 -48.96 0.54 -31.70
N SER A 158 -49.18 -0.42 -30.79
CA SER A 158 -50.03 -1.58 -31.05
C SER A 158 -51.51 -1.21 -31.18
N LEU A 159 -51.99 -0.24 -30.39
CA LEU A 159 -53.37 0.26 -30.45
C LEU A 159 -53.62 1.22 -31.62
N ASP A 160 -52.67 2.12 -31.88
CA ASP A 160 -52.68 3.04 -33.03
C ASP A 160 -51.32 3.00 -33.75
N PRO A 161 -51.21 2.19 -34.83
CA PRO A 161 -49.98 2.08 -35.61
C PRO A 161 -49.52 3.36 -36.29
N GLN A 162 -50.36 4.39 -36.42
CA GLN A 162 -49.99 5.67 -37.03
C GLN A 162 -49.77 6.78 -35.99
N HIS A 163 -49.82 6.47 -34.69
CA HIS A 163 -49.64 7.43 -33.60
C HIS A 163 -48.26 8.11 -33.66
N GLU A 164 -48.22 9.29 -34.26
CA GLU A 164 -47.00 10.00 -34.64
C GLU A 164 -46.13 10.34 -33.42
N VAL A 165 -46.74 10.78 -32.33
CA VAL A 165 -46.01 11.18 -31.12
C VAL A 165 -45.30 9.98 -30.48
N ALA A 166 -45.95 8.82 -30.42
CA ALA A 166 -45.37 7.64 -29.77
C ALA A 166 -44.20 7.09 -30.58
N ARG A 167 -44.33 7.07 -31.90
CA ARG A 167 -43.26 6.64 -32.81
C ARG A 167 -42.05 7.57 -32.76
N LYS A 168 -42.27 8.89 -32.75
CA LYS A 168 -41.19 9.87 -32.56
C LYS A 168 -40.48 9.67 -31.23
N GLU A 169 -41.24 9.47 -30.15
CA GLU A 169 -40.68 9.21 -28.80
C GLU A 169 -39.94 7.86 -28.71
N ARG A 170 -40.29 6.88 -29.56
CA ARG A 170 -39.52 5.63 -29.74
C ARG A 170 -38.26 5.83 -30.59
N GLY A 171 -38.04 7.01 -31.16
CA GLY A 171 -36.90 7.32 -32.02
C GLY A 171 -37.12 6.90 -33.47
N GLU A 172 -38.37 6.84 -33.94
CA GLU A 172 -38.72 6.56 -35.33
C GLU A 172 -39.06 7.83 -36.09
N LYS A 173 -38.82 7.80 -37.39
CA LYS A 173 -39.19 8.88 -38.32
C LYS A 173 -39.83 8.26 -39.56
N LYS A 174 -40.73 9.01 -40.20
CA LYS A 174 -41.22 8.64 -41.54
C LYS A 174 -40.07 8.75 -42.54
N PHE A 175 -39.68 7.63 -43.11
CA PHE A 175 -38.68 7.51 -44.16
C PHE A 175 -39.28 6.68 -45.30
N ARG A 176 -39.34 7.25 -46.51
CA ARG A 176 -39.98 6.63 -47.69
C ARG A 176 -41.42 6.13 -47.43
N GLY A 177 -42.21 6.95 -46.74
CA GLY A 177 -43.62 6.65 -46.43
C GLY A 177 -43.84 5.61 -45.33
N LYS A 178 -42.77 5.02 -44.76
CA LYS A 178 -42.86 4.05 -43.67
C LYS A 178 -42.23 4.61 -42.40
N TRP A 179 -42.74 4.19 -41.24
CA TRP A 179 -42.11 4.49 -39.96
C TRP A 179 -40.89 3.59 -39.78
N THR A 180 -39.73 4.20 -39.61
CA THR A 180 -38.46 3.49 -39.51
C THR A 180 -37.64 4.08 -38.38
N ALA A 181 -36.98 3.23 -37.60
CA ALA A 181 -36.07 3.68 -36.55
C ALA A 181 -34.98 4.58 -37.12
N VAL A 182 -34.61 5.66 -36.44
CA VAL A 182 -33.57 6.59 -36.93
C VAL A 182 -32.22 5.89 -37.12
N THR A 183 -31.90 4.91 -36.28
CA THR A 183 -30.70 4.06 -36.43
C THR A 183 -30.72 3.28 -37.74
N GLU A 184 -31.88 2.74 -38.09
CA GLU A 184 -32.10 2.00 -39.33
C GLU A 184 -32.07 2.91 -40.56
N ILE A 185 -32.69 4.09 -40.49
CA ILE A 185 -32.59 5.12 -41.53
C ILE A 185 -31.12 5.49 -41.77
N ASN A 186 -30.36 5.74 -40.71
CA ASN A 186 -28.94 6.07 -40.81
C ASN A 186 -28.14 4.91 -41.41
N ARG A 187 -28.48 3.65 -41.12
CA ARG A 187 -27.86 2.47 -41.73
C ARG A 187 -28.11 2.45 -43.23
N ILE A 188 -29.37 2.54 -43.66
CA ILE A 188 -29.76 2.55 -45.07
C ILE A 188 -29.05 3.68 -45.82
N LEU A 189 -29.06 4.90 -45.28
CA LEU A 189 -28.41 6.05 -45.91
C LEU A 189 -26.88 5.87 -46.00
N ARG A 190 -26.24 5.26 -45.00
CA ARG A 190 -24.81 4.95 -45.05
C ARG A 190 -24.49 3.90 -46.10
N GLU A 191 -25.32 2.87 -46.23
CA GLU A 191 -25.16 1.83 -47.25
C GLU A 191 -25.35 2.40 -48.66
N GLU A 192 -26.39 3.19 -48.89
CA GLU A 192 -26.59 3.89 -50.17
C GLU A 192 -25.44 4.85 -50.51
N HIS A 193 -24.93 5.57 -49.49
CA HIS A 193 -23.75 6.41 -49.67
C HIS A 193 -22.51 5.55 -49.98
N ALA A 194 -22.34 4.42 -49.31
CA ALA A 194 -21.23 3.50 -49.53
C ALA A 194 -21.25 2.92 -50.95
N GLU A 195 -22.41 2.50 -51.44
CA GLU A 195 -22.60 2.03 -52.81
C GLU A 195 -22.25 3.12 -53.83
N LYS A 196 -22.72 4.35 -53.63
CA LYS A 196 -22.36 5.49 -54.49
C LYS A 196 -20.86 5.75 -54.50
N MET A 197 -20.20 5.67 -53.34
CA MET A 197 -18.76 5.89 -53.26
C MET A 197 -17.98 4.75 -53.93
N ARG A 198 -18.39 3.49 -53.73
CA ARG A 198 -17.80 2.33 -54.43
C ARG A 198 -17.99 2.41 -55.95
N ALA A 199 -19.18 2.80 -56.43
CA ALA A 199 -19.45 3.00 -57.85
C ALA A 199 -18.58 4.10 -58.46
N ARG A 200 -18.15 5.09 -57.66
CA ARG A 200 -17.19 6.13 -58.04
C ARG A 200 -15.72 5.69 -57.90
N GLY A 201 -15.46 4.43 -57.54
CA GLY A 201 -14.12 3.87 -57.37
C GLY A 201 -13.44 4.23 -56.05
N TYR A 202 -14.18 4.69 -55.04
CA TYR A 202 -13.63 4.95 -53.70
C TYR A 202 -13.72 3.70 -52.81
N VAL A 203 -12.78 3.59 -51.88
CA VAL A 203 -12.70 2.54 -50.86
C VAL A 203 -12.72 3.19 -49.48
N TYR A 204 -13.40 2.54 -48.53
CA TYR A 204 -13.45 3.01 -47.15
C TYR A 204 -12.20 2.56 -46.38
N PHE A 205 -11.44 3.51 -45.84
CA PHE A 205 -10.20 3.28 -45.10
C PHE A 205 -10.08 4.31 -43.96
N HIS A 206 -9.76 3.85 -42.74
CA HIS A 206 -9.70 4.68 -41.51
C HIS A 206 -10.81 5.71 -41.32
N GLY A 207 -12.07 5.31 -41.55
CA GLY A 207 -13.20 6.21 -41.32
C GLY A 207 -13.52 7.17 -42.46
N GLN A 208 -12.75 7.11 -43.56
CA GLN A 208 -12.87 8.02 -44.70
C GLN A 208 -12.99 7.25 -46.01
N TRP A 209 -13.66 7.85 -46.99
CA TRP A 209 -13.70 7.35 -48.36
C TRP A 209 -12.52 7.93 -49.15
N ILE A 210 -11.61 7.08 -49.59
CA ILE A 210 -10.40 7.47 -50.33
C ILE A 210 -10.26 6.67 -51.61
N LYS A 211 -9.47 7.16 -52.56
CA LYS A 211 -9.13 6.38 -53.76
C LYS A 211 -8.19 5.22 -53.39
N PRO A 212 -8.24 4.08 -54.10
CA PRO A 212 -7.34 2.94 -53.88
C PRO A 212 -5.86 3.32 -53.83
N GLU A 213 -5.39 4.14 -54.78
CA GLU A 213 -3.99 4.61 -54.81
C GLU A 213 -3.58 5.37 -53.54
N ALA A 214 -4.49 6.18 -53.00
CA ALA A 214 -4.26 6.93 -51.75
C ALA A 214 -4.25 6.00 -50.53
N LYS A 215 -5.06 4.93 -50.55
CA LYS A 215 -5.04 3.89 -49.50
C LYS A 215 -3.68 3.20 -49.46
N ASP A 216 -3.17 2.81 -50.62
CA ASP A 216 -1.90 2.10 -50.71
C ASP A 216 -0.74 2.98 -50.21
N LEU A 217 -0.75 4.28 -50.54
CA LEU A 217 0.19 5.25 -49.97
C LEU A 217 0.09 5.35 -48.45
N LEU A 218 -1.13 5.44 -47.90
CA LEU A 218 -1.31 5.53 -46.45
C LEU A 218 -0.82 4.26 -45.73
N VAL A 219 -1.09 3.08 -46.29
CA VAL A 219 -0.56 1.82 -45.75
C VAL A 219 0.96 1.83 -45.75
N GLN A 220 1.60 2.28 -46.83
CA GLN A 220 3.06 2.41 -46.89
C GLN A 220 3.60 3.41 -45.85
N LEU A 221 2.93 4.54 -45.67
CA LEU A 221 3.30 5.53 -44.65
C LEU A 221 3.19 4.95 -43.23
N GLU A 222 2.14 4.19 -42.94
CA GLU A 222 2.01 3.50 -41.65
C GLU A 222 3.12 2.48 -41.41
N GLU A 223 3.53 1.74 -42.45
CA GLU A 223 4.68 0.83 -42.34
C GLU A 223 6.00 1.56 -42.09
N ILE A 224 6.22 2.70 -42.76
CA ILE A 224 7.39 3.55 -42.55
C ILE A 224 7.41 4.05 -41.10
N ASP A 225 6.28 4.53 -40.59
CA ASP A 225 6.18 5.01 -39.21
C ASP A 225 6.42 3.89 -38.18
N LYS A 226 5.91 2.68 -38.43
CA LYS A 226 6.20 1.50 -37.61
C LYS A 226 7.70 1.19 -37.60
N LYS A 227 8.33 1.14 -38.78
CA LYS A 227 9.77 0.91 -38.92
C LYS A 227 10.60 2.00 -38.21
N LYS A 228 10.19 3.27 -38.33
CA LYS A 228 10.85 4.40 -37.68
C LYS A 228 10.77 4.30 -36.15
N LYS A 229 9.61 3.97 -35.59
CA LYS A 229 9.45 3.75 -34.15
C LYS A 229 10.29 2.57 -33.66
N ALA A 230 10.32 1.47 -34.40
CA ALA A 230 11.16 0.32 -34.09
C ALA A 230 12.67 0.65 -34.12
N LEU A 231 13.09 1.47 -35.09
CA LEU A 231 14.46 1.96 -35.17
C LEU A 231 14.81 2.85 -33.96
N GLU A 232 13.91 3.73 -33.55
CA GLU A 232 14.11 4.60 -32.38
C GLU A 232 14.24 3.78 -31.09
N THR A 233 13.43 2.73 -30.91
CA THR A 233 13.57 1.83 -29.75
C THR A 233 14.90 1.11 -29.75
N LEU A 234 15.32 0.59 -30.91
CA LEU A 234 16.62 -0.07 -31.05
C LEU A 234 17.78 0.88 -30.73
N GLN A 235 17.71 2.12 -31.22
CA GLN A 235 18.71 3.15 -30.92
C GLN A 235 18.80 3.46 -29.42
N LYS A 236 17.66 3.51 -28.72
CA LYS A 236 17.63 3.69 -27.27
C LYS A 236 18.30 2.53 -26.56
N ASP A 237 18.02 1.30 -26.96
CA ASP A 237 18.61 0.12 -26.30
C ASP A 237 20.12 0.03 -26.54
N VAL A 238 20.58 0.27 -27.78
CA VAL A 238 22.01 0.39 -28.09
C VAL A 238 22.66 1.50 -27.24
N SER A 239 21.98 2.64 -27.03
CA SER A 239 22.52 3.72 -26.20
C SER A 239 22.62 3.32 -24.71
N LYS A 240 21.65 2.55 -24.20
CA LYS A 240 21.67 2.02 -22.81
C LYS A 240 22.80 1.03 -22.63
N GLU A 241 22.95 0.07 -23.55
CA GLU A 241 24.04 -0.91 -23.52
C GLU A 241 25.40 -0.24 -23.55
N ARG A 242 25.60 0.74 -24.45
CA ARG A 242 26.83 1.55 -24.46
C ARG A 242 27.09 2.25 -23.13
N SER A 243 26.05 2.80 -22.50
CA SER A 243 26.17 3.45 -21.20
C SER A 243 26.46 2.47 -20.06
N ALA A 244 25.90 1.26 -20.10
CA ALA A 244 26.14 0.19 -19.13
C ALA A 244 27.57 -0.33 -19.24
N PHE A 245 28.02 -0.63 -20.47
CA PHE A 245 29.40 -1.01 -20.75
C PHE A 245 30.40 0.06 -20.29
N ALA A 246 30.10 1.35 -20.49
CA ALA A 246 30.94 2.43 -19.99
C ALA A 246 31.00 2.49 -18.45
N ARG A 247 29.91 2.15 -17.74
CA ARG A 247 29.88 2.07 -16.28
C ARG A 247 30.69 0.88 -15.77
N GLU A 248 30.50 -0.29 -16.36
CA GLU A 248 31.24 -1.50 -16.02
C GLU A 248 32.74 -1.29 -16.18
N LYS A 249 33.17 -0.69 -17.30
CA LYS A 249 34.57 -0.34 -17.54
C LYS A 249 35.14 0.60 -16.48
N ARG A 250 34.34 1.56 -15.97
CA ARG A 250 34.75 2.47 -14.89
C ARG A 250 34.82 1.77 -13.53
N GLU A 251 33.89 0.86 -13.25
CA GLU A 251 33.87 0.06 -12.03
C GLU A 251 35.05 -0.90 -11.97
N ALA A 252 35.30 -1.66 -13.04
CA ALA A 252 36.50 -2.49 -13.16
C ALA A 252 37.79 -1.67 -12.97
N GLY A 253 37.82 -0.42 -13.47
CA GLY A 253 38.92 0.50 -13.23
C GLY A 253 39.07 0.96 -11.77
N ARG A 254 37.98 1.07 -11.00
CA ARG A 254 38.02 1.35 -9.56
C ARG A 254 38.47 0.13 -8.77
N ASP A 255 37.89 -1.03 -9.05
CA ASP A 255 38.23 -2.29 -8.38
C ASP A 255 39.72 -2.61 -8.53
N ARG A 256 40.29 -2.36 -9.72
CA ARG A 256 41.73 -2.50 -9.96
C ARG A 256 42.56 -1.59 -9.05
N ARG A 257 42.19 -0.31 -8.92
CA ARG A 257 42.90 0.65 -8.03
C ARG A 257 42.78 0.28 -6.56
N ASP A 258 41.62 -0.21 -6.15
CA ASP A 258 41.37 -0.61 -4.76
C ASP A 258 42.14 -1.88 -4.41
N ALA A 259 42.20 -2.85 -5.33
CA ALA A 259 43.04 -4.03 -5.20
C ALA A 259 44.53 -3.68 -5.07
N GLU A 260 45.01 -2.71 -5.86
CA GLU A 260 46.39 -2.22 -5.80
C GLU A 260 46.70 -1.54 -4.45
N ARG A 261 45.79 -0.70 -3.92
CA ARG A 261 45.95 -0.11 -2.58
C ARG A 261 46.03 -1.16 -1.49
N LEU A 262 45.10 -2.13 -1.48
CA LEU A 262 45.07 -3.19 -0.47
C LEU A 262 46.31 -4.09 -0.53
N TYR A 263 46.82 -4.35 -1.74
CA TYR A 263 48.07 -5.07 -1.91
C TYR A 263 49.24 -4.31 -1.27
N GLU A 264 49.33 -3.00 -1.48
CA GLU A 264 50.41 -2.18 -0.92
C GLU A 264 50.29 -2.02 0.61
N GLU A 265 49.07 -1.88 1.14
CA GLU A 265 48.81 -1.89 2.59
C GLU A 265 49.25 -3.22 3.23
N ALA A 266 48.85 -4.36 2.66
CA ALA A 266 49.24 -5.68 3.15
C ALA A 266 50.76 -5.88 3.10
N ARG A 267 51.41 -5.39 2.03
CA ARG A 267 52.87 -5.42 1.88
C ARG A 267 53.56 -4.60 2.98
N ASN A 268 53.06 -3.41 3.28
CA ASN A 268 53.63 -2.54 4.30
C ASN A 268 53.44 -3.10 5.70
N GLU A 269 52.29 -3.69 5.98
CA GLU A 269 52.01 -4.29 7.29
C GLU A 269 52.83 -5.57 7.50
N ARG A 270 53.05 -6.38 6.46
CA ARG A 270 54.01 -7.50 6.52
C ARG A 270 55.41 -7.01 6.89
N LYS A 271 55.89 -5.92 6.29
CA LYS A 271 57.20 -5.32 6.65
C LYS A 271 57.23 -4.84 8.10
N ARG A 272 56.12 -4.32 8.61
CA ARG A 272 56.01 -3.88 10.01
C ARG A 272 56.07 -5.05 10.97
N LEU A 273 55.30 -6.11 10.70
CA LEU A 273 55.30 -7.33 11.52
C LEU A 273 56.66 -8.00 11.53
N GLU A 274 57.39 -8.03 10.40
CA GLU A 274 58.75 -8.56 10.35
C GLU A 274 59.69 -7.78 11.30
N ARG A 275 59.62 -6.44 11.28
CA ARG A 275 60.40 -5.60 12.20
C ARG A 275 60.02 -5.82 13.66
N GLU A 276 58.75 -6.09 13.94
CA GLU A 276 58.28 -6.36 15.30
C GLU A 276 58.74 -7.74 15.78
N LYS A 277 58.68 -8.75 14.93
CA LYS A 277 59.23 -10.09 15.17
C LYS A 277 60.73 -10.04 15.46
N ASP A 278 61.48 -9.24 14.69
CA ASP A 278 62.91 -9.01 14.94
C ASP A 278 63.17 -8.38 16.32
N ARG A 279 62.31 -7.44 16.77
CA ARG A 279 62.41 -6.85 18.12
C ARG A 279 62.12 -7.90 19.20
N ILE A 280 61.04 -8.66 19.05
CA ILE A 280 60.66 -9.72 19.99
C ILE A 280 61.77 -10.76 20.10
N SER A 281 62.40 -11.13 18.99
CA SER A 281 63.54 -12.05 19.00
C SER A 281 64.70 -11.50 19.84
N LYS A 282 65.04 -10.21 19.69
CA LYS A 282 66.10 -9.56 20.47
C LYS A 282 65.76 -9.52 21.97
N ASP A 283 64.53 -9.17 22.31
CA ASP A 283 64.05 -9.12 23.69
C ASP A 283 64.09 -10.52 24.34
N ARG A 284 63.69 -11.56 23.58
CA ARG A 284 63.78 -12.96 24.01
C ARG A 284 65.22 -13.38 24.29
N ASP A 285 66.15 -13.02 23.42
CA ASP A 285 67.57 -13.31 23.61
C ASP A 285 68.14 -12.58 24.83
N GLU A 286 67.72 -11.34 25.07
CA GLU A 286 68.09 -10.57 26.26
C GLU A 286 67.59 -11.23 27.55
N ILE A 287 66.33 -11.65 27.58
CA ILE A 287 65.77 -12.34 28.74
C ILE A 287 66.44 -13.70 28.96
N ALA A 288 66.82 -14.42 27.91
CA ALA A 288 67.60 -15.64 28.02
C ALA A 288 69.03 -15.39 28.55
N ARG A 289 69.63 -14.22 28.29
CA ARG A 289 70.91 -13.81 28.90
C ARG A 289 70.74 -13.50 30.39
N GLU A 290 69.73 -12.71 30.75
CA GLU A 290 69.46 -12.34 32.15
C GLU A 290 69.10 -13.56 33.01
N ARG A 291 68.28 -14.49 32.50
CA ARG A 291 68.01 -15.77 33.19
C ARG A 291 69.28 -16.57 33.47
N ARG A 292 70.21 -16.63 32.51
CA ARG A 292 71.50 -17.33 32.69
C ARG A 292 72.37 -16.68 33.76
N LYS A 293 72.39 -15.34 33.85
CA LYS A 293 73.08 -14.64 34.95
C LYS A 293 72.47 -15.02 36.29
N LEU A 294 71.15 -14.95 36.41
CA LEU A 294 70.44 -15.24 37.65
C LEU A 294 70.56 -16.70 38.09
N ASP A 295 70.57 -17.65 37.15
CA ASP A 295 70.88 -19.05 37.49
C ASP A 295 72.34 -19.20 37.97
N GLY A 296 73.27 -18.40 37.45
CA GLY A 296 74.65 -18.32 37.93
C GLY A 296 74.72 -17.76 39.36
N ASP A 297 74.08 -16.63 39.60
CA ASP A 297 74.01 -15.97 40.90
C ASP A 297 73.31 -16.87 41.93
N ARG A 298 72.24 -17.57 41.53
CA ARG A 298 71.59 -18.55 42.40
C ARG A 298 72.52 -19.70 42.78
N ARG A 299 73.35 -20.20 41.85
CA ARG A 299 74.32 -21.26 42.16
C ARG A 299 75.43 -20.78 43.10
N THR A 300 75.88 -19.55 42.96
CA THR A 300 76.86 -18.96 43.89
C THR A 300 76.23 -18.76 45.27
N LEU A 301 74.96 -18.34 45.34
CA LEU A 301 74.20 -18.25 46.58
C LEU A 301 73.93 -19.59 47.24
N ASP A 302 73.57 -20.63 46.48
CA ASP A 302 73.41 -22.00 47.01
C ASP A 302 74.75 -22.58 47.48
N LYS A 303 75.88 -22.13 46.92
CA LYS A 303 77.22 -22.48 47.42
C LYS A 303 77.53 -21.72 48.71
N ALA A 304 77.35 -20.40 48.72
CA ALA A 304 77.54 -19.58 49.92
C ALA A 304 76.62 -20.03 51.08
N GLY A 305 75.36 -20.36 50.81
CA GLY A 305 74.41 -20.87 51.81
C GLY A 305 74.73 -22.29 52.30
N ARG A 306 75.47 -23.09 51.53
CA ARG A 306 76.05 -24.37 52.01
C ARG A 306 77.29 -24.16 52.86
N ASP A 307 78.07 -23.13 52.55
CA ASP A 307 79.29 -22.75 53.29
C ASP A 307 78.95 -21.93 54.56
N LEU A 308 77.78 -21.28 54.63
CA LEU A 308 77.23 -20.50 55.75
C LEU A 308 76.36 -21.32 56.72
N LYS A 309 76.62 -22.64 56.83
CA LYS A 309 75.98 -23.45 57.89
C LYS A 309 76.54 -23.17 59.29
N ASP A 310 77.51 -22.26 59.38
CA ASP A 310 77.94 -21.58 60.59
C ASP A 310 77.87 -20.05 60.32
N ASP A 311 77.24 -19.32 61.24
CA ASP A 311 77.14 -17.84 61.34
C ASP A 311 76.00 -17.11 60.58
N GLY A 312 74.89 -16.89 61.30
CA GLY A 312 73.58 -16.41 60.82
C GLY A 312 73.38 -14.90 60.66
N SER A 313 74.32 -14.16 60.07
CA SER A 313 74.18 -12.70 59.88
C SER A 313 74.11 -12.20 58.42
N ASP A 314 74.43 -13.01 57.41
CA ASP A 314 74.43 -12.57 55.99
C ASP A 314 73.17 -12.95 55.17
N ALA A 315 72.27 -13.76 55.75
CA ALA A 315 71.07 -14.24 55.05
C ALA A 315 70.03 -13.12 54.74
N ALA A 316 69.97 -12.07 55.55
CA ALA A 316 68.93 -11.03 55.46
C ALA A 316 69.21 -9.91 54.43
N ARG A 317 70.46 -9.73 53.99
CA ARG A 317 70.81 -8.85 52.87
C ARG A 317 70.62 -9.58 51.53
N LEU A 318 71.06 -10.83 51.45
CA LEU A 318 70.95 -11.68 50.26
C LEU A 318 69.50 -12.00 49.87
N ALA A 319 68.60 -12.20 50.84
CA ALA A 319 67.18 -12.40 50.56
C ALA A 319 66.50 -11.16 49.91
N ARG A 320 67.01 -9.95 50.18
CA ARG A 320 66.46 -8.71 49.62
C ARG A 320 66.85 -8.50 48.16
N ASP A 321 68.11 -8.77 47.80
CA ASP A 321 68.58 -8.62 46.41
C ASP A 321 67.97 -9.68 45.49
N VAL A 322 67.81 -10.92 45.96
CA VAL A 322 67.10 -11.98 45.22
C VAL A 322 65.63 -11.62 44.99
N SER A 323 64.96 -10.99 45.98
CA SER A 323 63.57 -10.53 45.84
C SER A 323 63.42 -9.40 44.82
N SER A 324 64.34 -8.43 44.84
CA SER A 324 64.37 -7.31 43.88
C SER A 324 64.51 -7.81 42.43
N GLU A 325 65.42 -8.76 42.21
CA GLU A 325 65.71 -9.25 40.87
C GLU A 325 64.65 -10.26 40.37
N ALA A 326 64.03 -11.01 41.29
CA ALA A 326 62.84 -11.82 41.00
C ALA A 326 61.65 -10.95 40.53
N ASP A 327 61.41 -9.80 41.17
CA ASP A 327 60.37 -8.85 40.75
C ASP A 327 60.67 -8.21 39.38
N ARG A 328 61.95 -8.01 39.06
CA ARG A 328 62.38 -7.51 37.75
C ARG A 328 62.16 -8.56 36.65
N LEU A 329 62.52 -9.82 36.90
CA LEU A 329 62.22 -10.94 36.01
C LEU A 329 60.72 -11.17 35.83
N ALA A 330 59.92 -11.04 36.89
CA ALA A 330 58.47 -11.19 36.81
C ALA A 330 57.84 -10.13 35.88
N ARG A 331 58.33 -8.88 35.92
CA ARG A 331 57.90 -7.82 34.99
C ARG A 331 58.29 -8.09 33.53
N LEU A 332 59.49 -8.62 33.30
CA LEU A 332 59.94 -9.00 31.95
C LEU A 332 59.17 -10.22 31.40
N ALA A 333 58.92 -11.23 32.24
CA ALA A 333 58.09 -12.37 31.89
C ALA A 333 56.64 -11.95 31.60
N GLY A 334 56.09 -11.01 32.39
CA GLY A 334 54.78 -10.41 32.14
C GLY A 334 54.70 -9.66 30.80
N ARG A 335 55.76 -8.91 30.43
CA ARG A 335 55.85 -8.28 29.10
C ARG A 335 55.91 -9.31 27.97
N ILE A 336 56.73 -10.37 28.09
CA ILE A 336 56.74 -11.45 27.09
C ILE A 336 55.38 -12.12 26.98
N ALA A 337 54.73 -12.46 28.10
CA ALA A 337 53.43 -13.11 28.09
C ALA A 337 52.38 -12.24 27.38
N TYR A 338 52.36 -10.95 27.67
CA TYR A 338 51.53 -9.97 26.96
C TYR A 338 51.87 -9.89 25.46
N MET A 339 53.16 -9.89 25.09
CA MET A 339 53.60 -9.82 23.70
C MET A 339 53.28 -11.11 22.91
N LEU A 340 53.46 -12.29 23.51
CA LEU A 340 53.09 -13.60 22.92
C LEU A 340 51.58 -13.76 22.79
N GLU A 341 50.80 -13.22 23.73
CA GLU A 341 49.35 -13.18 23.64
C GLU A 341 48.88 -12.23 22.52
N LYS A 342 49.57 -11.10 22.34
CA LYS A 342 49.35 -10.19 21.22
C LYS A 342 49.78 -10.77 19.87
N GLU A 343 50.85 -11.57 19.84
CA GLU A 343 51.33 -12.30 18.66
C GLU A 343 50.36 -13.42 18.29
N LYS A 344 49.80 -14.16 19.27
CA LYS A 344 48.71 -15.11 19.06
C LYS A 344 47.42 -14.43 18.58
N GLN A 345 47.02 -13.32 19.18
CA GLN A 345 45.87 -12.55 18.72
C GLN A 345 46.10 -11.96 17.32
N SER A 346 47.32 -11.55 16.99
CA SER A 346 47.67 -11.03 15.67
C SER A 346 47.78 -12.14 14.63
N SER A 347 48.41 -13.28 14.90
CA SER A 347 48.48 -14.42 13.95
C SER A 347 47.10 -15.05 13.74
N PHE A 348 46.29 -15.18 14.80
CA PHE A 348 44.92 -15.68 14.72
C PHE A 348 44.00 -14.68 14.01
N SER A 349 44.23 -13.37 14.15
CA SER A 349 43.52 -12.33 13.40
C SER A 349 43.97 -12.28 11.93
N TYR A 350 45.27 -12.43 11.64
CA TYR A 350 45.81 -12.40 10.28
C TYR A 350 45.47 -13.63 9.47
N GLU A 351 45.62 -14.85 10.01
CA GLU A 351 45.25 -16.07 9.27
C GLU A 351 43.75 -16.15 9.07
N LYS A 352 42.93 -15.71 10.05
CA LYS A 352 41.47 -15.69 9.90
C LYS A 352 40.99 -14.57 8.99
N LEU A 353 41.56 -13.36 9.04
CA LEU A 353 41.22 -12.25 8.13
C LEU A 353 41.76 -12.47 6.70
N ALA A 354 42.95 -13.08 6.55
CA ALA A 354 43.49 -13.45 5.26
C ALA A 354 42.73 -14.66 4.67
N ALA A 355 42.44 -15.70 5.45
CA ALA A 355 41.66 -16.84 4.98
C ALA A 355 40.20 -16.45 4.69
N ASP A 356 39.52 -15.69 5.56
CA ASP A 356 38.14 -15.25 5.31
C ASP A 356 38.07 -14.17 4.22
N GLY A 357 39.10 -13.34 4.06
CA GLY A 357 39.19 -12.34 3.00
C GLY A 357 39.47 -12.95 1.63
N ILE A 358 40.39 -13.92 1.57
CA ILE A 358 40.73 -14.67 0.35
C ILE A 358 39.57 -15.62 -0.01
N ALA A 359 39.00 -16.36 0.94
CA ALA A 359 37.86 -17.25 0.68
C ALA A 359 36.62 -16.50 0.19
N ARG A 360 36.30 -15.32 0.76
CA ARG A 360 35.18 -14.49 0.26
C ARG A 360 35.44 -13.93 -1.14
N ARG A 361 36.68 -13.56 -1.46
CA ARG A 361 37.05 -13.04 -2.78
C ARG A 361 37.13 -14.13 -3.84
N VAL A 362 37.66 -15.31 -3.50
CA VAL A 362 37.70 -16.48 -4.39
C VAL A 362 36.30 -16.98 -4.68
N LYS A 363 35.41 -17.04 -3.66
CA LYS A 363 34.00 -17.38 -3.85
C LYS A 363 33.29 -16.35 -4.74
N GLY A 364 33.47 -15.06 -4.46
CA GLY A 364 32.86 -13.99 -5.28
C GLY A 364 33.38 -13.93 -6.73
N LEU A 365 34.64 -14.34 -6.98
CA LEU A 365 35.18 -14.49 -8.34
C LEU A 365 34.65 -15.75 -9.03
N ALA A 366 34.58 -16.88 -8.33
CA ALA A 366 34.01 -18.12 -8.85
C ALA A 366 32.54 -17.94 -9.26
N ASP A 367 31.72 -17.29 -8.42
CA ASP A 367 30.31 -17.03 -8.70
C ASP A 367 30.11 -16.10 -9.92
N ARG A 368 31.03 -15.15 -10.16
CA ARG A 368 30.98 -14.25 -11.32
C ARG A 368 31.45 -14.95 -12.60
N ILE A 369 32.48 -15.79 -12.52
CA ILE A 369 32.96 -16.58 -13.65
C ILE A 369 31.88 -17.59 -14.07
N GLU A 370 31.24 -18.28 -13.13
CA GLU A 370 30.15 -19.22 -13.43
C GLU A 370 28.96 -18.53 -14.11
N LYS A 371 28.70 -17.27 -13.77
CA LYS A 371 27.64 -16.46 -14.38
C LYS A 371 28.01 -15.96 -15.79
N LEU A 372 29.29 -15.75 -16.08
CA LEU A 372 29.79 -15.33 -17.40
C LEU A 372 29.89 -16.49 -18.42
N PHE A 373 29.85 -17.75 -17.97
CA PHE A 373 29.93 -18.94 -18.83
C PHE A 373 28.58 -19.66 -19.02
N LYS A 374 27.49 -19.14 -18.43
CA LYS A 374 26.12 -19.69 -18.55
C LYS A 374 25.19 -18.88 -19.47
N ASP A 375 25.65 -17.72 -19.94
CA ASP A 375 25.07 -16.91 -21.03
C ASP A 375 26.01 -16.97 -22.24
#